data_AF-A0A3N5GBS2-F1
#
_entry.id   AF-A0A3N5GBS2-F1
#
_cell.length_a   1.000
_cell.length_b   1.000
_cell.length_c   1.000
_cell.angle_alpha   90.00
_cell.angle_beta   90.00
_cell.angle_gamma   90.00
#
_symmetry.space_group_name_H-M   'P 1'
#
loop_
_entity.id
_entity.type
_entity.pdbx_description
1 polymer ?
#
loop_
_entity_poly.entity_id
_entity_poly.type
_entity_poly.pdbx_seq_one_letter_code
_entity_poly.pdbx_strand_id
1 'polypeptide(L)'
;MKQKTAFTMIALLTALTVLIALPAKAQQAGESPLANQTWVRLGGPIGGLGYDIRMQPDNPDIMYVTDAWAGVHKSTDGGNTWFPLNDGIEARTGPSGDAIPVFCLTIDPNNYDTVWIGLQNLGAVYRSEDGGQTWEKRTKGIVERDGLTFRGISVEPGNSDVVYAAGEVSSWAGGRPERMGREFDRTEGVVYKTVDGGNSWKAIWRGQSLARYIWINPNDHNILYVSTGIFDRESANSDPVTNTAGGEGVLKSTDGGETWSNINNGLGNLYVGSLFMHPQDPDILLAATGNNAYRAGGGVYLTTDGGANWKHVTGNHVTSVEFSLSNPDIAYAAGDGQFYRSEDGGKTWIELVNKRGWGWGPEGIRPGFPIDFQVDPRNPYRIFVNNYGGGNFLSEDGGETWVSASVGYTGADLRDVFVFPTNPAFVLVNGRSGPFLSRDGGVNWEGINPLDLRPIAEGARVVVDPSNPEHILLSSSHQGWTFESTDGGLNWYLATNYENELNNLPVLYTGDKFQGVQALAFAPSDPNLVYAGFGLWRIGKSANPNQL
;
A
#
# COMPACT_ATOMS: atom_id res chain seq x y z
N MET A 1 42.29 13.10 -92.54
CA MET A 1 40.84 12.83 -92.68
C MET A 1 40.43 11.86 -91.59
N LYS A 2 39.79 12.36 -90.51
CA LYS A 2 38.92 11.66 -89.53
C LYS A 2 38.82 12.50 -88.24
N GLN A 3 37.61 13.03 -88.09
CA GLN A 3 36.87 13.57 -86.94
C GLN A 3 37.56 13.74 -85.57
N LYS A 4 37.53 14.98 -85.07
CA LYS A 4 37.53 15.33 -83.64
C LYS A 4 36.08 15.29 -83.14
N THR A 5 35.79 14.48 -82.13
CA THR A 5 34.50 14.48 -81.43
C THR A 5 34.63 15.35 -80.19
N ALA A 6 33.81 16.40 -80.12
CA ALA A 6 33.70 17.32 -79.01
C ALA A 6 32.71 16.77 -77.96
N PHE A 7 33.06 16.94 -76.68
CA PHE A 7 32.17 16.73 -75.55
C PHE A 7 31.02 17.76 -75.60
N THR A 8 29.78 17.31 -75.47
CA THR A 8 28.63 18.17 -75.19
C THR A 8 27.94 17.64 -73.94
N MET A 9 27.96 18.45 -72.89
CA MET A 9 27.36 18.16 -71.59
C MET A 9 25.85 18.39 -71.71
N ILE A 10 25.06 17.31 -71.71
CA ILE A 10 23.59 17.37 -71.66
C ILE A 10 23.21 17.27 -70.18
N ALA A 11 22.67 18.36 -69.62
CA ALA A 11 22.01 18.35 -68.33
C ALA A 11 20.67 17.60 -68.47
N LEU A 12 20.56 16.41 -67.87
CA LEU A 12 19.29 15.70 -67.71
C LEU A 12 18.61 16.22 -66.45
N LEU A 13 17.55 17.02 -66.61
CA LEU A 13 16.57 17.26 -65.55
C LEU A 13 15.73 15.99 -65.41
N THR A 14 15.96 15.19 -64.36
CA THR A 14 15.01 14.17 -63.93
C THR A 14 13.90 14.83 -63.12
N ALA A 15 12.72 14.99 -63.71
CA ALA A 15 11.52 15.39 -63.00
C ALA A 15 11.11 14.27 -62.04
N LEU A 16 11.33 14.47 -60.74
CA LEU A 16 10.85 13.60 -59.68
C LEU A 16 9.32 13.79 -59.57
N THR A 17 8.54 12.87 -60.15
CA THR A 17 7.09 12.83 -59.93
C THR A 17 6.87 12.25 -58.54
N VAL A 18 6.65 13.11 -57.55
CA VAL A 18 6.15 12.69 -56.24
C VAL A 18 4.71 12.22 -56.45
N LEU A 19 4.49 10.89 -56.44
CA LEU A 19 3.15 10.35 -56.21
C LEU A 19 2.75 10.76 -54.78
N ILE A 20 1.99 11.84 -54.66
CA ILE A 20 1.26 12.12 -53.44
C ILE A 20 0.14 11.08 -53.42
N ALA A 21 0.34 9.99 -52.67
CA ALA A 21 -0.76 9.12 -52.31
C ALA A 21 -1.78 9.99 -51.56
N LEU A 22 -2.93 10.25 -52.18
CA LEU A 22 -4.07 10.82 -51.46
C LEU A 22 -4.32 9.89 -50.26
N PRO A 23 -4.45 10.42 -49.04
CA PRO A 23 -4.78 9.57 -47.90
C PRO A 23 -6.04 8.80 -48.27
N ALA A 24 -5.96 7.47 -48.21
CA ALA A 24 -7.15 6.64 -48.31
C ALA A 24 -8.13 7.22 -47.30
N LYS A 25 -9.33 7.63 -47.75
CA LYS A 25 -10.41 7.98 -46.83
C LYS A 25 -10.53 6.78 -45.90
N ALA A 26 -10.23 6.98 -44.62
CA ALA A 26 -10.48 5.96 -43.61
C ALA A 26 -11.92 5.49 -43.83
N GLN A 27 -12.06 4.22 -44.19
CA GLN A 27 -13.38 3.61 -44.32
C GLN A 27 -14.07 3.88 -43.00
N GLN A 28 -15.29 4.45 -43.06
CA GLN A 28 -16.08 4.75 -41.89
C GLN A 28 -16.08 3.49 -41.03
N ALA A 29 -15.32 3.52 -39.93
CA ALA A 29 -15.12 2.33 -39.12
C ALA A 29 -16.52 1.90 -38.72
N GLY A 30 -16.91 0.67 -39.10
CA GLY A 30 -18.15 0.10 -38.60
C GLY A 30 -18.18 0.24 -37.08
N GLU A 31 -19.35 0.41 -36.49
CA GLU A 31 -19.46 0.41 -35.04
C GLU A 31 -18.73 -0.81 -34.49
N SER A 32 -17.91 -0.60 -33.46
CA SER A 32 -17.18 -1.69 -32.82
C SER A 32 -18.16 -2.81 -32.47
N PRO A 33 -17.82 -4.08 -32.66
CA PRO A 33 -18.66 -5.19 -32.17
C PRO A 33 -18.88 -5.14 -30.64
N LEU A 34 -18.08 -4.32 -29.93
CA LEU A 34 -18.22 -4.04 -28.51
C LEU A 34 -19.18 -2.88 -28.18
N ALA A 35 -19.63 -2.09 -29.17
CA ALA A 35 -20.38 -0.85 -28.95
C ALA A 35 -21.72 -1.06 -28.22
N ASN A 36 -22.34 -2.24 -28.38
CA ASN A 36 -23.62 -2.59 -27.77
C ASN A 36 -23.51 -3.63 -26.63
N GLN A 37 -22.29 -3.89 -26.15
CA GLN A 37 -22.08 -4.83 -25.04
C GLN A 37 -22.28 -4.14 -23.69
N THR A 38 -22.64 -4.94 -22.67
CA THR A 38 -22.78 -4.46 -21.29
C THR A 38 -21.56 -4.92 -20.48
N TRP A 39 -20.92 -3.98 -19.77
CA TRP A 39 -19.86 -4.30 -18.83
C TRP A 39 -20.43 -4.93 -17.56
N VAL A 40 -19.80 -6.00 -17.08
CA VAL A 40 -20.15 -6.66 -15.82
C VAL A 40 -18.97 -6.55 -14.87
N ARG A 41 -19.23 -6.20 -13.61
CA ARG A 41 -18.21 -6.19 -12.55
C ARG A 41 -18.11 -7.58 -11.94
N LEU A 42 -16.91 -8.15 -11.93
CA LEU A 42 -16.65 -9.51 -11.46
C LEU A 42 -15.98 -9.56 -10.06
N GLY A 43 -15.84 -8.41 -9.39
CA GLY A 43 -15.17 -8.34 -8.09
C GLY A 43 -13.64 -8.29 -8.19
N GLY A 44 -13.05 -8.91 -9.21
CA GLY A 44 -11.59 -8.92 -9.38
C GLY A 44 -10.87 -9.77 -8.31
N PRO A 45 -9.54 -9.93 -8.43
CA PRO A 45 -8.76 -10.71 -7.48
C PRO A 45 -8.54 -9.96 -6.16
N ILE A 46 -7.96 -10.68 -5.21
CA ILE A 46 -7.48 -10.12 -3.95
C ILE A 46 -6.50 -9.00 -4.23
N GLY A 47 -6.73 -7.83 -3.67
CA GLY A 47 -5.86 -6.68 -3.82
C GLY A 47 -6.46 -5.43 -3.22
N GLY A 48 -5.74 -4.33 -3.29
CA GLY A 48 -6.09 -3.10 -2.59
C GLY A 48 -4.87 -2.40 -2.04
N LEU A 49 -5.08 -1.18 -1.57
CA LEU A 49 -4.18 -0.50 -0.66
C LEU A 49 -4.96 -0.27 0.62
N GLY A 50 -5.15 -1.36 1.38
CA GLY A 50 -5.91 -1.34 2.61
C GLY A 50 -5.15 -0.57 3.68
N TYR A 51 -5.68 0.56 4.15
CA TYR A 51 -4.95 1.46 5.06
C TYR A 51 -5.36 1.33 6.52
N ASP A 52 -6.62 0.99 6.79
CA ASP A 52 -7.17 0.95 8.14
C ASP A 52 -8.24 -0.15 8.24
N ILE A 53 -8.38 -0.70 9.45
CA ILE A 53 -9.43 -1.65 9.81
C ILE A 53 -9.96 -1.39 11.23
N ARG A 54 -11.28 -1.40 11.36
CA ARG A 54 -11.96 -1.29 12.67
C ARG A 54 -13.13 -2.27 12.77
N MET A 55 -13.09 -3.10 13.79
CA MET A 55 -14.16 -3.96 14.29
C MET A 55 -14.94 -3.20 15.35
N GLN A 56 -16.24 -3.35 15.32
CA GLN A 56 -17.10 -2.83 16.37
C GLN A 56 -16.89 -3.66 17.66
N PRO A 57 -16.55 -3.03 18.82
CA PRO A 57 -16.20 -3.75 20.05
C PRO A 57 -17.29 -4.70 20.58
N ASP A 58 -18.55 -4.32 20.44
CA ASP A 58 -19.70 -5.09 20.90
C ASP A 58 -20.30 -6.02 19.81
N ASN A 59 -19.76 -6.01 18.60
CA ASN A 59 -20.11 -6.94 17.56
C ASN A 59 -19.00 -7.00 16.50
N PRO A 60 -17.98 -7.85 16.68
CA PRO A 60 -16.85 -7.92 15.75
C PRO A 60 -17.21 -8.51 14.38
N ASP A 61 -18.48 -8.91 14.15
CA ASP A 61 -18.96 -9.20 12.80
C ASP A 61 -19.22 -7.93 11.98
N ILE A 62 -19.41 -6.79 12.65
CA ILE A 62 -19.50 -5.48 12.03
C ILE A 62 -18.11 -4.87 11.97
N MET A 63 -17.60 -4.71 10.76
CA MET A 63 -16.23 -4.29 10.49
C MET A 63 -16.18 -3.28 9.36
N TYR A 64 -15.18 -2.41 9.39
CA TYR A 64 -14.91 -1.43 8.34
C TYR A 64 -13.46 -1.53 7.89
N VAL A 65 -13.22 -1.38 6.59
CA VAL A 65 -11.88 -1.23 6.01
C VAL A 65 -11.84 -0.03 5.07
N THR A 66 -10.68 0.60 4.98
CA THR A 66 -10.42 1.68 4.02
C THR A 66 -9.48 1.24 2.91
N ASP A 67 -9.66 1.80 1.72
CA ASP A 67 -8.79 1.58 0.57
C ASP A 67 -8.43 2.91 -0.11
N ALA A 68 -7.18 3.03 -0.55
CA ALA A 68 -6.66 4.22 -1.25
C ALA A 68 -7.45 4.62 -2.51
N TRP A 69 -8.13 3.68 -3.15
CA TRP A 69 -8.80 3.88 -4.42
C TRP A 69 -10.31 3.60 -4.34
N ALA A 70 -10.75 2.76 -3.41
CA ALA A 70 -12.13 2.28 -3.35
C ALA A 70 -12.92 2.78 -2.13
N GLY A 71 -12.33 3.66 -1.31
CA GLY A 71 -13.02 4.31 -0.19
C GLY A 71 -13.28 3.38 0.99
N VAL A 72 -14.46 3.49 1.61
CA VAL A 72 -14.85 2.68 2.78
C VAL A 72 -15.62 1.45 2.34
N HIS A 73 -15.31 0.31 2.95
CA HIS A 73 -16.12 -0.90 2.84
C HIS A 73 -16.53 -1.39 4.23
N LYS A 74 -17.71 -2.00 4.32
CA LYS A 74 -18.23 -2.61 5.55
C LYS A 74 -18.54 -4.08 5.34
N SER A 75 -18.26 -4.86 6.38
CA SER A 75 -18.75 -6.23 6.56
C SER A 75 -19.73 -6.26 7.74
N THR A 76 -20.69 -7.17 7.64
CA THR A 76 -21.64 -7.49 8.73
C THR A 76 -21.65 -8.99 9.06
N ASP A 77 -20.66 -9.71 8.51
CA ASP A 77 -20.52 -11.16 8.57
C ASP A 77 -19.09 -11.57 8.96
N GLY A 78 -18.38 -10.71 9.70
CA GLY A 78 -17.06 -11.03 10.23
C GLY A 78 -15.94 -11.00 9.21
N GLY A 79 -16.08 -10.17 8.17
CA GLY A 79 -15.11 -9.99 7.10
C GLY A 79 -15.21 -11.02 5.98
N ASN A 80 -16.24 -11.86 5.98
CA ASN A 80 -16.48 -12.83 4.90
C ASN A 80 -16.87 -12.10 3.60
N THR A 81 -17.73 -11.09 3.67
CA THR A 81 -18.10 -10.24 2.53
C THR A 81 -18.06 -8.76 2.85
N TRP A 82 -17.75 -7.95 1.83
CA TRP A 82 -17.57 -6.50 1.94
C TRP A 82 -18.42 -5.74 0.93
N PHE A 83 -19.00 -4.62 1.38
CA PHE A 83 -19.82 -3.73 0.55
C PHE A 83 -19.33 -2.28 0.66
N PRO A 84 -19.29 -1.52 -0.45
CA PRO A 84 -18.85 -0.12 -0.42
C PRO A 84 -19.86 0.76 0.31
N LEU A 85 -19.37 1.75 1.04
CA LEU A 85 -20.13 2.70 1.85
C LEU A 85 -19.62 4.13 1.64
N ASN A 86 -19.88 4.68 0.45
CA ASN A 86 -19.24 5.91 -0.01
C ASN A 86 -20.24 7.05 -0.31
N ASP A 87 -21.52 6.92 0.05
CA ASP A 87 -22.51 7.95 -0.25
C ASP A 87 -22.25 9.25 0.55
N GLY A 88 -22.28 10.40 -0.11
CA GLY A 88 -21.84 11.67 0.47
C GLY A 88 -20.33 11.92 0.48
N ILE A 89 -19.48 10.93 0.14
CA ILE A 89 -18.05 11.19 -0.12
C ILE A 89 -17.89 11.69 -1.55
N GLU A 90 -17.74 13.01 -1.71
CA GLU A 90 -17.66 13.66 -3.02
C GLU A 90 -16.27 13.59 -3.66
N ALA A 91 -15.23 13.29 -2.89
CA ALA A 91 -13.85 13.32 -3.36
C ALA A 91 -13.60 12.26 -4.45
N ARG A 92 -13.03 12.70 -5.58
CA ARG A 92 -12.63 11.83 -6.69
C ARG A 92 -11.23 12.17 -7.17
N THR A 93 -10.37 11.17 -7.34
CA THR A 93 -8.96 11.34 -7.75
C THR A 93 -8.57 10.33 -8.84
N GLY A 94 -7.29 10.32 -9.19
CA GLY A 94 -6.74 9.42 -10.20
C GLY A 94 -7.01 9.87 -11.64
N PRO A 95 -6.38 9.23 -12.64
CA PRO A 95 -6.50 9.61 -14.04
C PRO A 95 -7.91 9.47 -14.63
N SER A 96 -8.69 8.51 -14.11
CA SER A 96 -10.07 8.21 -14.48
C SER A 96 -11.10 9.04 -13.70
N GLY A 97 -10.71 9.67 -12.58
CA GLY A 97 -11.62 10.46 -11.75
C GLY A 97 -12.66 9.63 -10.98
N ASP A 98 -12.37 8.36 -10.71
CA ASP A 98 -13.25 7.41 -10.03
C ASP A 98 -12.73 7.00 -8.64
N ALA A 99 -11.45 7.19 -8.35
CA ALA A 99 -10.86 6.80 -7.09
C ALA A 99 -11.38 7.63 -5.90
N ILE A 100 -11.65 6.95 -4.79
CA ILE A 100 -12.14 7.55 -3.53
C ILE A 100 -11.03 7.39 -2.47
N PRO A 101 -10.24 8.44 -2.18
CA PRO A 101 -8.97 8.32 -1.48
C PRO A 101 -9.11 8.36 0.04
N VAL A 102 -9.75 7.34 0.63
CA VAL A 102 -9.90 7.24 2.09
C VAL A 102 -8.66 6.55 2.67
N PHE A 103 -8.04 7.17 3.67
CA PHE A 103 -6.84 6.65 4.31
C PHE A 103 -7.18 6.01 5.66
N CYS A 104 -7.69 6.77 6.63
CA CYS A 104 -7.97 6.25 7.97
C CYS A 104 -9.47 6.24 8.28
N LEU A 105 -9.84 5.40 9.25
CA LEU A 105 -11.19 5.30 9.79
C LEU A 105 -11.14 5.04 11.30
N THR A 106 -12.09 5.62 12.04
CA THR A 106 -12.34 5.23 13.43
C THR A 106 -13.83 5.15 13.72
N ILE A 107 -14.22 4.17 14.54
CA ILE A 107 -15.57 4.04 15.08
C ILE A 107 -15.56 4.79 16.41
N ASP A 108 -16.53 5.67 16.63
CA ASP A 108 -16.67 6.36 17.91
C ASP A 108 -16.98 5.36 19.03
N PRO A 109 -16.15 5.27 20.09
CA PRO A 109 -16.35 4.32 21.18
C PRO A 109 -17.60 4.61 22.03
N ASN A 110 -18.19 5.79 21.89
CA ASN A 110 -19.37 6.25 22.64
C ASN A 110 -20.68 5.99 21.89
N ASN A 111 -20.61 5.89 20.56
CA ASN A 111 -21.74 5.64 19.69
C ASN A 111 -21.27 5.00 18.38
N TYR A 112 -21.52 3.70 18.20
CA TYR A 112 -21.02 2.95 17.04
C TYR A 112 -21.67 3.32 15.69
N ASP A 113 -22.75 4.11 15.69
CA ASP A 113 -23.30 4.71 14.47
C ASP A 113 -22.47 5.93 14.01
N THR A 114 -21.68 6.54 14.91
CA THR A 114 -20.75 7.61 14.54
C THR A 114 -19.43 7.02 14.06
N VAL A 115 -19.10 7.30 12.80
CA VAL A 115 -17.85 6.85 12.17
C VAL A 115 -17.15 8.05 11.55
N TRP A 116 -15.83 8.11 11.70
CA TRP A 116 -14.98 9.17 11.16
C TRP A 116 -14.03 8.61 10.12
N ILE A 117 -13.77 9.36 9.05
CA ILE A 117 -12.75 9.03 8.06
C ILE A 117 -11.88 10.22 7.72
N GLY A 118 -10.63 9.95 7.37
CA GLY A 118 -9.67 10.92 6.88
C GLY A 118 -9.22 10.59 5.47
N LEU A 119 -9.10 11.61 4.62
CA LEU A 119 -8.69 11.43 3.22
C LEU A 119 -7.18 11.56 3.02
N GLN A 120 -6.69 10.94 1.96
CA GLN A 120 -5.34 11.08 1.44
C GLN A 120 -5.22 12.34 0.56
N ASN A 121 -4.16 13.13 0.77
CA ASN A 121 -3.72 14.30 -0.01
C ASN A 121 -4.72 15.46 -0.17
N LEU A 122 -5.91 15.40 0.43
CA LEU A 122 -6.97 16.40 0.26
C LEU A 122 -7.28 17.20 1.53
N GLY A 123 -6.67 16.82 2.67
CA GLY A 123 -6.89 17.49 3.95
C GLY A 123 -8.33 17.52 4.40
N ALA A 124 -9.12 16.49 4.06
CA ALA A 124 -10.54 16.39 4.38
C ALA A 124 -10.80 15.28 5.41
N VAL A 125 -11.67 15.59 6.37
CA VAL A 125 -12.26 14.65 7.32
C VAL A 125 -13.77 14.58 7.03
N TYR A 126 -14.36 13.40 7.13
CA TYR A 126 -15.80 13.20 7.08
C TYR A 126 -16.27 12.49 8.34
N ARG A 127 -17.55 12.70 8.65
CA ARG A 127 -18.28 12.06 9.74
C ARG A 127 -19.57 11.47 9.20
N SER A 128 -19.86 10.24 9.60
CA SER A 128 -21.16 9.59 9.43
C SER A 128 -21.84 9.51 10.81
N GLU A 129 -23.17 9.59 10.84
CA GLU A 129 -24.00 9.38 12.03
C GLU A 129 -24.95 8.17 11.88
N ASP A 130 -24.76 7.37 10.83
CA ASP A 130 -25.65 6.26 10.45
C ASP A 130 -24.87 4.97 10.13
N GLY A 131 -23.70 4.79 10.77
CA GLY A 131 -22.88 3.59 10.63
C GLY A 131 -22.22 3.48 9.26
N GLY A 132 -21.85 4.62 8.66
CA GLY A 132 -21.16 4.76 7.38
C GLY A 132 -22.07 4.80 6.16
N GLN A 133 -23.41 4.83 6.30
CA GLN A 133 -24.31 4.86 5.14
C GLN A 133 -24.19 6.18 4.38
N THR A 134 -24.16 7.30 5.10
CA THR A 134 -23.96 8.63 4.52
C THR A 134 -22.85 9.39 5.24
N TRP A 135 -22.13 10.23 4.50
CA TRP A 135 -20.97 10.96 4.98
C TRP A 135 -21.12 12.46 4.82
N GLU A 136 -20.79 13.21 5.87
CA GLU A 136 -20.74 14.67 5.84
C GLU A 136 -19.31 15.19 6.05
N LYS A 137 -18.90 16.13 5.20
CA LYS A 137 -17.57 16.74 5.30
C LYS A 137 -17.47 17.64 6.53
N ARG A 138 -16.39 17.48 7.32
CA ARG A 138 -16.11 18.19 8.57
C ARG A 138 -14.71 18.80 8.55
N THR A 139 -14.46 19.75 7.64
CA THR A 139 -13.09 20.25 7.35
C THR A 139 -12.78 21.67 7.84
N LYS A 140 -13.72 22.35 8.49
CA LYS A 140 -13.54 23.76 8.87
C LYS A 140 -12.39 23.89 9.88
N GLY A 141 -11.47 24.82 9.64
CA GLY A 141 -10.28 25.05 10.49
C GLY A 141 -9.02 24.27 10.09
N ILE A 142 -9.13 23.30 9.18
CA ILE A 142 -7.97 22.63 8.57
C ILE A 142 -7.40 23.51 7.45
N VAL A 143 -6.10 23.79 7.49
CA VAL A 143 -5.46 24.81 6.62
C VAL A 143 -4.55 24.27 5.54
N GLU A 144 -3.89 23.12 5.73
CA GLU A 144 -2.91 22.61 4.76
C GLU A 144 -3.57 22.15 3.45
N ARG A 145 -4.81 21.62 3.52
CA ARG A 145 -5.62 21.17 2.36
C ARG A 145 -4.85 20.21 1.45
N ASP A 146 -4.40 20.66 0.29
CA ASP A 146 -3.72 19.83 -0.70
C ASP A 146 -2.34 19.39 -0.19
N GLY A 147 -2.11 18.09 -0.20
CA GLY A 147 -0.91 17.45 0.33
C GLY A 147 -1.00 17.07 1.81
N LEU A 148 -2.13 17.30 2.48
CA LEU A 148 -2.42 16.75 3.80
C LEU A 148 -3.15 15.40 3.67
N THR A 149 -2.55 14.36 4.24
CA THR A 149 -3.17 13.04 4.41
C THR A 149 -3.45 12.83 5.89
N PHE A 150 -4.69 12.52 6.26
CA PHE A 150 -4.98 12.08 7.63
C PHE A 150 -4.60 10.60 7.76
N ARG A 151 -3.73 10.30 8.73
CA ARG A 151 -3.12 8.98 8.95
C ARG A 151 -3.77 8.22 10.12
N GLY A 152 -4.50 8.91 10.99
CA GLY A 152 -5.25 8.32 12.10
C GLY A 152 -6.20 9.31 12.76
N ILE A 153 -7.27 8.81 13.37
CA ILE A 153 -8.27 9.59 14.10
C ILE A 153 -8.61 8.85 15.41
N SER A 154 -8.69 9.58 16.51
CA SER A 154 -9.07 9.05 17.82
C SER A 154 -10.15 9.92 18.45
N VAL A 155 -11.20 9.28 18.97
CA VAL A 155 -12.30 9.94 19.69
C VAL A 155 -12.11 9.75 21.19
N GLU A 156 -12.34 10.80 21.97
CA GLU A 156 -12.23 10.74 23.42
C GLU A 156 -13.29 9.80 24.04
N PRO A 157 -12.89 8.83 24.88
CA PRO A 157 -13.85 8.02 25.63
C PRO A 157 -14.75 8.90 26.51
N GLY A 158 -16.05 8.62 26.54
CA GLY A 158 -17.06 9.41 27.22
C GLY A 158 -17.47 10.72 26.53
N ASN A 159 -16.86 11.11 25.41
CA ASN A 159 -17.15 12.38 24.75
C ASN A 159 -16.92 12.38 23.22
N SER A 160 -18.01 12.16 22.47
CA SER A 160 -18.02 12.17 20.99
C SER A 160 -17.64 13.51 20.34
N ASP A 161 -17.69 14.62 21.08
CA ASP A 161 -17.36 15.94 20.52
C ASP A 161 -15.86 16.22 20.48
N VAL A 162 -15.06 15.49 21.29
CA VAL A 162 -13.61 15.66 21.35
C VAL A 162 -12.92 14.60 20.49
N VAL A 163 -12.35 15.06 19.38
CA VAL A 163 -11.72 14.19 18.38
C VAL A 163 -10.36 14.74 17.99
N TYR A 164 -9.39 13.85 17.85
CA TYR A 164 -8.03 14.14 17.42
C TYR A 164 -7.77 13.50 16.05
N ALA A 165 -7.14 14.23 15.14
CA ALA A 165 -6.79 13.75 13.80
C ALA A 165 -5.31 13.99 13.52
N ALA A 166 -4.55 12.91 13.33
CA ALA A 166 -3.13 12.93 13.03
C ALA A 166 -2.90 12.95 11.52
N GLY A 167 -1.97 13.80 11.08
CA GLY A 167 -1.75 14.09 9.67
C GLY A 167 -0.28 14.02 9.24
N GLU A 168 -0.13 13.64 7.98
CA GLU A 168 1.06 13.81 7.16
C GLU A 168 0.90 15.03 6.26
N VAL A 169 1.87 15.93 6.31
CA VAL A 169 2.00 17.05 5.38
C VAL A 169 3.09 16.72 4.38
N SER A 170 2.70 16.47 3.14
CA SER A 170 3.63 16.21 2.03
C SER A 170 4.58 17.39 1.83
N SER A 171 5.79 17.12 1.33
CA SER A 171 6.79 18.18 1.13
C SER A 171 6.33 19.26 0.16
N TRP A 172 5.50 18.87 -0.80
CA TRP A 172 4.94 19.73 -1.84
C TRP A 172 3.66 20.46 -1.45
N ALA A 173 3.11 20.18 -0.26
CA ALA A 173 1.89 20.83 0.21
C ALA A 173 2.02 22.37 0.15
N GLY A 174 0.95 23.05 -0.27
CA GLY A 174 0.95 24.50 -0.48
C GLY A 174 1.79 24.98 -1.68
N GLY A 175 2.09 24.12 -2.65
CA GLY A 175 2.88 24.46 -3.85
C GLY A 175 4.38 24.56 -3.59
N ARG A 176 4.85 23.99 -2.48
CA ARG A 176 6.28 23.89 -2.15
C ARG A 176 6.98 22.93 -3.12
N PRO A 177 8.29 23.08 -3.36
CA PRO A 177 9.04 22.08 -4.11
C PRO A 177 9.05 20.73 -3.39
N GLU A 178 8.87 19.64 -4.14
CA GLU A 178 9.04 18.28 -3.62
C GLU A 178 10.45 18.09 -3.02
N ARG A 179 10.51 17.45 -1.86
CA ARG A 179 11.75 17.17 -1.12
C ARG A 179 11.95 15.66 -1.01
N MET A 180 12.34 15.03 -2.11
CA MET A 180 12.63 13.60 -2.14
C MET A 180 13.72 13.21 -1.13
N GLY A 181 13.47 12.14 -0.39
CA GLY A 181 14.44 11.46 0.46
C GLY A 181 15.27 10.44 -0.32
N ARG A 182 15.73 9.39 0.36
CA ARG A 182 16.44 8.27 -0.28
C ARG A 182 15.50 7.41 -1.12
N GLU A 183 14.28 7.18 -0.64
CA GLU A 183 13.28 6.32 -1.28
C GLU A 183 11.91 7.00 -1.38
N PHE A 184 11.53 7.85 -0.42
CA PHE A 184 10.19 8.41 -0.33
C PHE A 184 10.21 9.92 -0.11
N ASP A 185 9.03 10.55 -0.21
CA ASP A 185 8.88 11.96 0.12
C ASP A 185 9.26 12.23 1.59
N ARG A 186 9.91 13.37 1.84
CA ARG A 186 10.23 13.84 3.19
C ARG A 186 9.10 14.71 3.75
N THR A 187 8.42 14.17 4.74
CA THR A 187 7.14 14.68 5.23
C THR A 187 7.24 15.39 6.58
N GLU A 188 6.38 16.38 6.76
CA GLU A 188 6.10 17.03 8.04
C GLU A 188 4.81 16.44 8.63
N GLY A 189 4.45 16.84 9.85
CA GLY A 189 3.24 16.35 10.51
C GLY A 189 2.42 17.43 11.19
N VAL A 190 1.16 17.08 11.46
CA VAL A 190 0.21 17.92 12.19
C VAL A 190 -0.73 17.05 13.02
N VAL A 191 -1.15 17.53 14.20
CA VAL A 191 -2.29 16.96 14.93
C VAL A 191 -3.34 18.05 15.06
N TYR A 192 -4.56 17.73 14.63
CA TYR A 192 -5.74 18.55 14.80
C TYR A 192 -6.61 18.05 15.94
N LYS A 193 -7.28 18.96 16.64
CA LYS A 193 -8.29 18.68 17.67
C LYS A 193 -9.56 19.46 17.37
N THR A 194 -10.71 18.81 17.56
CA THR A 194 -12.03 19.44 17.69
C THR A 194 -12.56 19.16 19.10
N VAL A 195 -13.44 20.04 19.56
CA VAL A 195 -14.20 19.90 20.82
C VAL A 195 -15.70 20.16 20.60
N ASP A 196 -16.12 20.13 19.33
CA ASP A 196 -17.46 20.48 18.87
C ASP A 196 -17.97 19.52 17.78
N GLY A 197 -17.53 18.26 17.81
CA GLY A 197 -18.00 17.23 16.89
C GLY A 197 -17.58 17.47 15.43
N GLY A 198 -16.43 18.10 15.24
CA GLY A 198 -15.85 18.42 13.93
C GLY A 198 -16.47 19.64 13.23
N ASN A 199 -17.27 20.43 13.94
CA ASN A 199 -17.76 21.72 13.42
C ASN A 199 -16.60 22.68 13.17
N SER A 200 -15.53 22.62 13.95
CA SER A 200 -14.26 23.28 13.69
C SER A 200 -13.07 22.53 14.29
N TRP A 201 -11.94 22.62 13.62
CA TRP A 201 -10.67 22.03 14.04
C TRP A 201 -9.62 23.08 14.35
N LYS A 202 -8.75 22.77 15.32
CA LYS A 202 -7.56 23.56 15.68
C LYS A 202 -6.34 22.66 15.66
N ALA A 203 -5.28 23.08 14.99
CA ALA A 203 -4.00 22.38 15.07
C ALA A 203 -3.38 22.59 16.47
N ILE A 204 -2.98 21.49 17.11
CA ILE A 204 -2.39 21.45 18.45
C ILE A 204 -0.93 20.99 18.45
N TRP A 205 -0.46 20.43 17.33
CA TRP A 205 0.94 20.08 17.12
C TRP A 205 1.31 20.20 15.64
N ARG A 206 2.57 20.58 15.36
CA ARG A 206 3.22 20.48 14.05
C ARG A 206 4.68 20.11 14.24
N GLY A 207 5.20 19.23 13.39
CA GLY A 207 6.56 18.72 13.49
C GLY A 207 7.21 18.35 12.15
N GLN A 208 8.44 17.88 12.24
CA GLN A 208 9.32 17.44 11.15
C GLN A 208 9.11 15.98 10.74
N SER A 209 8.13 15.29 11.33
CA SER A 209 7.73 13.93 10.93
C SER A 209 6.20 13.85 10.94
N LEU A 210 5.60 13.02 10.10
CA LEU A 210 4.15 12.79 10.11
C LEU A 210 3.68 12.24 11.46
N ALA A 211 2.45 12.55 11.88
CA ALA A 211 1.79 11.90 13.01
C ALA A 211 0.88 10.77 12.52
N ARG A 212 0.73 9.67 13.28
CA ARG A 212 -0.12 8.53 12.89
C ARG A 212 -1.12 8.09 13.95
N TYR A 213 -0.67 7.44 15.03
CA TYR A 213 -1.58 6.96 16.09
C TYR A 213 -1.66 7.97 17.22
N ILE A 214 -2.86 8.19 17.77
CA ILE A 214 -3.09 8.97 18.99
C ILE A 214 -3.74 8.06 20.04
N TRP A 215 -3.12 7.92 21.20
CA TRP A 215 -3.73 7.27 22.36
C TRP A 215 -4.08 8.31 23.42
N ILE A 216 -5.30 8.21 23.93
CA ILE A 216 -5.84 9.03 25.02
C ILE A 216 -5.84 8.13 26.25
N ASN A 217 -5.16 8.55 27.31
CA ASN A 217 -5.20 7.79 28.56
C ASN A 217 -6.64 7.77 29.11
N PRO A 218 -7.26 6.60 29.36
CA PRO A 218 -8.66 6.51 29.76
C PRO A 218 -8.93 7.00 31.18
N ASN A 219 -7.89 7.19 32.00
CA ASN A 219 -8.01 7.65 33.38
C ASN A 219 -7.75 9.16 33.53
N ASP A 220 -7.04 9.76 32.57
CA ASP A 220 -6.76 11.20 32.50
C ASP A 220 -6.63 11.62 31.03
N HIS A 221 -7.71 12.18 30.47
CA HIS A 221 -7.76 12.57 29.05
C HIS A 221 -6.80 13.72 28.69
N ASN A 222 -6.11 14.33 29.67
CA ASN A 222 -5.02 15.26 29.38
C ASN A 222 -3.73 14.55 28.96
N ILE A 223 -3.59 13.26 29.26
CA ILE A 223 -2.42 12.47 28.89
C ILE A 223 -2.64 11.85 27.51
N LEU A 224 -1.85 12.31 26.54
CA LEU A 224 -1.91 11.87 25.15
C LEU A 224 -0.56 11.29 24.73
N TYR A 225 -0.58 10.26 23.89
CA TYR A 225 0.59 9.71 23.22
C TYR A 225 0.40 9.75 21.72
N VAL A 226 1.40 10.21 20.98
CA VAL A 226 1.36 10.28 19.50
C VAL A 226 2.58 9.60 18.90
N SER A 227 2.36 8.70 17.96
CA SER A 227 3.45 8.11 17.16
C SER A 227 3.78 9.00 15.96
N THR A 228 5.07 9.06 15.59
CA THR A 228 5.51 9.80 14.40
C THR A 228 6.34 8.94 13.45
N GLY A 229 6.05 9.05 12.14
CA GLY A 229 6.68 8.24 11.09
C GLY A 229 5.90 6.99 10.68
N ILE A 230 6.36 6.37 9.61
CA ILE A 230 5.85 5.10 9.05
C ILE A 230 6.90 4.53 8.08
N PHE A 231 6.77 3.26 7.69
CA PHE A 231 7.75 2.57 6.86
C PHE A 231 7.96 3.15 5.45
N ASP A 232 6.93 3.79 4.88
CA ASP A 232 6.90 4.30 3.50
C ASP A 232 7.08 5.82 3.36
N ARG A 233 7.60 6.48 4.41
CA ARG A 233 7.93 7.91 4.39
C ARG A 233 9.26 8.19 5.07
N GLU A 234 9.82 9.35 4.75
CA GLU A 234 10.98 9.90 5.43
C GLU A 234 10.58 11.20 6.16
N SER A 235 11.31 11.55 7.21
CA SER A 235 11.05 12.77 7.98
C SER A 235 11.69 13.98 7.30
N ALA A 236 11.10 15.16 7.44
CA ALA A 236 11.62 16.41 6.89
C ALA A 236 13.04 16.76 7.37
N ASN A 237 13.39 16.34 8.59
CA ASN A 237 14.72 16.52 9.18
C ASN A 237 15.73 15.41 8.82
N SER A 238 15.38 14.48 7.94
CA SER A 238 16.33 13.47 7.42
C SER A 238 17.26 14.06 6.35
N ASP A 239 18.50 13.58 6.36
CA ASP A 239 19.51 13.94 5.37
C ASP A 239 19.84 12.72 4.49
N PRO A 240 19.34 12.70 3.23
CA PRO A 240 19.64 11.60 2.30
C PRO A 240 21.08 11.62 1.79
N VAL A 241 21.78 12.76 1.83
CA VAL A 241 23.16 12.89 1.33
C VAL A 241 24.15 12.24 2.29
N THR A 242 23.97 12.48 3.58
CA THR A 242 24.83 11.90 4.63
C THR A 242 24.30 10.58 5.18
N ASN A 243 23.17 10.10 4.66
CA ASN A 243 22.45 8.93 5.17
C ASN A 243 22.10 9.04 6.67
N THR A 244 21.72 10.24 7.11
CA THR A 244 21.34 10.50 8.50
C THR A 244 19.82 10.42 8.64
N ALA A 245 19.35 9.51 9.49
CA ALA A 245 17.94 9.38 9.82
C ALA A 245 17.46 10.57 10.68
N GLY A 246 16.32 11.15 10.33
CA GLY A 246 15.56 12.09 11.15
C GLY A 246 14.53 11.36 12.04
N GLY A 247 13.34 11.96 12.17
CA GLY A 247 12.23 11.44 12.97
C GLY A 247 12.02 12.19 14.27
N GLU A 248 10.86 11.97 14.89
CA GLU A 248 10.49 12.53 16.19
C GLU A 248 10.11 11.47 17.24
N GLY A 249 9.97 10.20 16.84
CA GLY A 249 9.68 9.10 17.75
C GLY A 249 8.25 9.15 18.30
N VAL A 250 8.11 9.02 19.62
CA VAL A 250 6.83 9.14 20.35
C VAL A 250 6.78 10.46 21.08
N LEU A 251 5.65 11.16 20.96
CA LEU A 251 5.34 12.38 21.67
C LEU A 251 4.38 12.09 22.82
N LYS A 252 4.54 12.79 23.95
CA LYS A 252 3.62 12.77 25.08
C LYS A 252 3.16 14.19 25.42
N SER A 253 1.87 14.35 25.66
CA SER A 253 1.29 15.54 26.29
C SER A 253 0.68 15.15 27.63
N THR A 254 0.67 16.07 28.58
CA THR A 254 0.01 15.92 29.90
C THR A 254 -0.96 17.07 30.19
N ASP A 255 -1.29 17.86 29.16
CA ASP A 255 -2.14 19.05 29.23
C ASP A 255 -3.18 19.07 28.09
N GLY A 256 -3.58 17.88 27.60
CA GLY A 256 -4.65 17.74 26.61
C GLY A 256 -4.23 18.19 25.19
N GLY A 257 -2.92 18.28 24.96
CA GLY A 257 -2.30 18.60 23.67
C GLY A 257 -1.83 20.04 23.53
N GLU A 258 -1.78 20.83 24.61
CA GLU A 258 -1.25 22.20 24.56
C GLU A 258 0.27 22.22 24.42
N THR A 259 0.97 21.32 25.11
CA THR A 259 2.41 21.11 24.99
C THR A 259 2.77 19.63 24.82
N TRP A 260 3.93 19.39 24.21
CA TRP A 260 4.39 18.07 23.82
C TRP A 260 5.87 17.88 24.17
N SER A 261 6.24 16.67 24.58
CA SER A 261 7.63 16.26 24.80
C SER A 261 7.90 14.92 24.12
N ASN A 262 9.08 14.77 23.52
CA ASN A 262 9.52 13.51 22.95
C ASN A 262 9.95 12.56 24.09
N ILE A 263 9.46 11.32 24.06
CA ILE A 263 9.69 10.30 25.09
C ILE A 263 10.38 9.08 24.49
N ASN A 264 11.60 9.29 23.98
CA ASN A 264 12.29 8.33 23.10
C ASN A 264 13.43 7.55 23.76
N ASN A 265 13.61 7.67 25.07
CA ASN A 265 14.74 7.06 25.75
C ASN A 265 14.70 5.52 25.60
N GLY A 266 15.71 4.96 24.95
CA GLY A 266 15.81 3.53 24.64
C GLY A 266 15.28 3.10 23.27
N LEU A 267 14.57 3.96 22.52
CA LEU A 267 14.19 3.67 21.13
C LEU A 267 15.43 3.70 20.22
N GLY A 268 15.61 2.65 19.41
CA GLY A 268 16.72 2.56 18.45
C GLY A 268 16.43 3.27 17.12
N ASN A 269 15.17 3.60 16.85
CA ASN A 269 14.72 4.22 15.62
C ASN A 269 13.50 5.10 15.88
N LEU A 270 13.46 6.29 15.26
CA LEU A 270 12.45 7.32 15.52
C LEU A 270 11.29 7.35 14.50
N TYR A 271 11.27 6.41 13.56
CA TYR A 271 10.12 6.17 12.69
C TYR A 271 9.18 5.18 13.37
N VAL A 272 8.26 5.68 14.19
CA VAL A 272 7.31 4.87 14.96
C VAL A 272 6.01 4.72 14.16
N GLY A 273 6.01 3.68 13.33
CA GLY A 273 4.92 3.36 12.42
C GLY A 273 3.67 2.86 13.12
N SER A 274 3.77 2.24 14.28
CA SER A 274 2.59 1.82 15.06
C SER A 274 2.87 1.96 16.56
N LEU A 275 1.84 2.33 17.30
CA LEU A 275 1.86 2.50 18.75
C LEU A 275 0.54 1.95 19.28
N PHE A 276 0.58 1.15 20.33
CA PHE A 276 -0.61 0.57 20.94
C PHE A 276 -0.52 0.64 22.47
N MET A 277 -1.54 1.19 23.12
CA MET A 277 -1.62 1.30 24.57
C MET A 277 -2.30 0.05 25.16
N HIS A 278 -1.75 -0.46 26.25
CA HIS A 278 -2.32 -1.62 26.93
C HIS A 278 -3.71 -1.27 27.51
N PRO A 279 -4.73 -2.12 27.31
CA PRO A 279 -6.13 -1.74 27.53
C PRO A 279 -6.55 -1.56 29.00
N GLN A 280 -5.75 -2.04 29.95
CA GLN A 280 -6.00 -1.93 31.40
C GLN A 280 -4.91 -1.16 32.15
N ASP A 281 -3.80 -0.81 31.48
CA ASP A 281 -2.68 -0.11 32.11
C ASP A 281 -2.06 0.87 31.11
N PRO A 282 -2.42 2.17 31.17
CA PRO A 282 -2.00 3.15 30.18
C PRO A 282 -0.51 3.53 30.25
N ASP A 283 0.25 3.01 31.22
CA ASP A 283 1.70 3.17 31.28
C ASP A 283 2.44 2.07 30.48
N ILE A 284 1.73 1.04 30.02
CA ILE A 284 2.29 -0.01 29.17
C ILE A 284 1.92 0.28 27.70
N LEU A 285 2.93 0.41 26.83
CA LEU A 285 2.73 0.61 25.40
C LEU A 285 3.69 -0.23 24.57
N LEU A 286 3.21 -0.71 23.42
CA LEU A 286 4.03 -1.30 22.36
C LEU A 286 4.23 -0.31 21.24
N ALA A 287 5.44 -0.27 20.67
CA ALA A 287 5.79 0.52 19.51
C ALA A 287 6.44 -0.34 18.43
N ALA A 288 5.97 -0.22 17.18
CA ALA A 288 6.62 -0.75 16.00
C ALA A 288 7.44 0.36 15.35
N THR A 289 8.75 0.14 15.21
CA THR A 289 9.69 1.15 14.72
C THR A 289 10.47 0.69 13.49
N GLY A 290 10.86 1.65 12.67
CA GLY A 290 11.67 1.47 11.48
C GLY A 290 11.00 2.00 10.21
N ASN A 291 11.84 2.34 9.23
CA ASN A 291 11.37 2.60 7.88
C ASN A 291 12.26 1.95 6.83
N ASN A 292 11.77 1.91 5.58
CA ASN A 292 12.46 1.22 4.50
C ASN A 292 13.85 1.83 4.19
N ALA A 293 13.96 3.16 4.25
CA ALA A 293 15.20 3.87 3.95
C ALA A 293 16.25 3.78 5.07
N TYR A 294 15.82 3.83 6.35
CA TYR A 294 16.68 3.88 7.53
C TYR A 294 16.30 2.77 8.52
N ARG A 295 16.64 1.52 8.17
CA ARG A 295 16.21 0.31 8.90
C ARG A 295 16.89 0.07 10.25
N ALA A 296 18.09 0.61 10.45
CA ALA A 296 18.89 0.32 11.64
C ALA A 296 18.14 0.73 12.92
N GLY A 297 18.15 -0.14 13.92
CA GLY A 297 17.48 0.08 15.21
C GLY A 297 15.95 -0.04 15.18
N GLY A 298 15.35 -0.51 14.08
CA GLY A 298 13.92 -0.83 14.02
C GLY A 298 13.55 -2.09 14.80
N GLY A 299 12.26 -2.31 15.01
CA GLY A 299 11.74 -3.49 15.71
C GLY A 299 10.54 -3.17 16.60
N VAL A 300 10.24 -4.08 17.52
CA VAL A 300 9.20 -3.90 18.55
C VAL A 300 9.86 -3.41 19.83
N TYR A 301 9.29 -2.36 20.40
CA TYR A 301 9.69 -1.79 21.68
C TYR A 301 8.54 -1.81 22.66
N LEU A 302 8.83 -2.12 23.92
CA LEU A 302 7.89 -2.10 25.04
C LEU A 302 8.33 -1.05 26.06
N THR A 303 7.37 -0.26 26.55
CA THR A 303 7.50 0.53 27.78
C THR A 303 6.50 0.02 28.81
N THR A 304 6.83 0.17 30.08
CA THR A 304 5.93 -0.11 31.22
C THR A 304 5.93 1.05 32.22
N ASP A 305 6.38 2.23 31.79
CA ASP A 305 6.53 3.44 32.61
C ASP A 305 6.05 4.70 31.87
N GLY A 306 5.06 4.53 31.00
CA GLY A 306 4.44 5.61 30.25
C GLY A 306 5.40 6.30 29.30
N GLY A 307 6.36 5.54 28.73
CA GLY A 307 7.33 6.00 27.75
C GLY A 307 8.60 6.62 28.30
N ALA A 308 8.82 6.61 29.63
CA ALA A 308 10.06 7.12 30.20
C ALA A 308 11.28 6.26 29.79
N ASN A 309 11.09 4.95 29.61
CA ASN A 309 12.08 4.04 29.06
C ASN A 309 11.43 3.03 28.11
N TRP A 310 12.09 2.79 26.98
CA TRP A 310 11.71 1.77 26.00
C TRP A 310 12.75 0.65 25.95
N LYS A 311 12.28 -0.58 25.83
CA LYS A 311 13.11 -1.77 25.67
C LYS A 311 12.79 -2.45 24.35
N HIS A 312 13.80 -2.73 23.53
CA HIS A 312 13.66 -3.59 22.35
C HIS A 312 13.32 -5.02 22.80
N VAL A 313 12.26 -5.61 22.24
CA VAL A 313 11.75 -6.94 22.64
C VAL A 313 11.76 -7.98 21.52
N THR A 314 11.63 -7.57 20.25
CA THR A 314 11.77 -8.47 19.10
C THR A 314 11.90 -7.73 17.77
N GLY A 315 12.30 -8.44 16.71
CA GLY A 315 12.25 -7.98 15.32
C GLY A 315 13.24 -6.86 14.97
N ASN A 316 13.38 -6.60 13.67
CA ASN A 316 14.24 -5.52 13.14
C ASN A 316 13.49 -4.53 12.24
N HIS A 317 12.34 -4.94 11.71
CA HIS A 317 11.50 -4.12 10.84
C HIS A 317 10.05 -4.60 11.01
N VAL A 318 9.29 -3.87 11.80
CA VAL A 318 7.90 -4.18 12.15
C VAL A 318 7.07 -2.95 11.89
N THR A 319 5.90 -3.10 11.28
CA THR A 319 5.05 -1.99 10.86
C THR A 319 3.81 -1.82 11.71
N SER A 320 3.37 -2.89 12.39
CA SER A 320 2.14 -2.92 13.17
C SER A 320 2.31 -3.74 14.46
N VAL A 321 1.74 -3.25 15.56
CA VAL A 321 1.70 -3.92 16.88
C VAL A 321 0.33 -3.69 17.54
N GLU A 322 -0.17 -4.68 18.29
CA GLU A 322 -1.41 -4.54 19.06
C GLU A 322 -1.48 -5.56 20.21
N PHE A 323 -2.04 -5.14 21.35
CA PHE A 323 -2.46 -6.03 22.44
C PHE A 323 -3.88 -6.54 22.17
N SER A 324 -4.17 -7.79 22.52
CA SER A 324 -5.56 -8.22 22.55
C SER A 324 -6.34 -7.50 23.67
N LEU A 325 -7.49 -6.93 23.32
CA LEU A 325 -8.36 -6.27 24.27
C LEU A 325 -9.00 -7.25 25.28
N SER A 326 -9.26 -8.49 24.84
CA SER A 326 -9.88 -9.53 25.67
C SER A 326 -8.88 -10.27 26.56
N ASN A 327 -7.62 -10.40 26.12
CA ASN A 327 -6.53 -10.97 26.90
C ASN A 327 -5.19 -10.27 26.62
N PRO A 328 -4.83 -9.24 27.42
CA PRO A 328 -3.65 -8.40 27.18
C PRO A 328 -2.30 -9.09 27.36
N ASP A 329 -2.26 -10.30 27.93
CA ASP A 329 -1.06 -11.13 27.90
C ASP A 329 -0.71 -11.54 26.45
N ILE A 330 -1.71 -11.58 25.57
CA ILE A 330 -1.54 -11.85 24.15
C ILE A 330 -1.35 -10.54 23.39
N ALA A 331 -0.25 -10.47 22.63
CA ALA A 331 0.03 -9.36 21.74
C ALA A 331 0.56 -9.87 20.39
N TYR A 332 0.41 -9.05 19.35
CA TYR A 332 0.85 -9.36 18.01
C TYR A 332 1.76 -8.27 17.46
N ALA A 333 2.63 -8.67 16.55
CA ALA A 333 3.49 -7.76 15.82
C ALA A 333 3.75 -8.32 14.41
N ALA A 334 3.73 -7.47 13.39
CA ALA A 334 3.90 -7.94 12.02
C ALA A 334 4.70 -6.95 11.15
N GLY A 335 5.43 -7.51 10.18
CA GLY A 335 6.22 -6.80 9.17
C GLY A 335 6.04 -7.44 7.78
N ASP A 336 6.91 -7.12 6.83
CA ASP A 336 6.81 -7.63 5.43
C ASP A 336 7.01 -9.13 5.28
N GLY A 337 7.73 -9.75 6.21
CA GLY A 337 8.03 -11.17 6.16
C GLY A 337 7.89 -11.88 7.51
N GLN A 338 7.54 -11.16 8.57
CA GLN A 338 7.46 -11.71 9.93
C GLN A 338 6.08 -11.48 10.53
N PHE A 339 5.64 -12.45 11.31
CA PHE A 339 4.46 -12.36 12.15
C PHE A 339 4.80 -12.97 13.50
N TYR A 340 4.62 -12.20 14.56
CA TYR A 340 4.98 -12.58 15.91
C TYR A 340 3.74 -12.59 16.80
N ARG A 341 3.74 -13.52 17.76
CA ARG A 341 2.80 -13.54 18.87
C ARG A 341 3.54 -13.57 20.20
N SER A 342 3.06 -12.80 21.16
CA SER A 342 3.47 -12.84 22.56
C SER A 342 2.37 -13.49 23.40
N GLU A 343 2.76 -14.13 24.50
CA GLU A 343 1.86 -14.78 25.47
C GLU A 343 2.10 -14.23 26.90
N ASP A 344 2.90 -13.18 27.06
CA ASP A 344 3.33 -12.64 28.37
C ASP A 344 3.30 -11.09 28.45
N GLY A 345 2.45 -10.47 27.65
CA GLY A 345 2.24 -9.02 27.59
C GLY A 345 3.32 -8.30 26.79
N GLY A 346 3.80 -8.91 25.70
CA GLY A 346 4.79 -8.32 24.79
C GLY A 346 6.24 -8.40 25.29
N LYS A 347 6.54 -9.17 26.33
CA LYS A 347 7.90 -9.28 26.90
C LYS A 347 8.75 -10.28 26.12
N THR A 348 8.16 -11.38 25.67
CA THR A 348 8.76 -12.39 24.79
C THR A 348 7.84 -12.71 23.62
N TRP A 349 8.43 -13.17 22.51
CA TRP A 349 7.74 -13.30 21.23
C TRP A 349 8.11 -14.59 20.51
N ILE A 350 7.12 -15.23 19.88
CA ILE A 350 7.26 -16.40 19.01
C ILE A 350 7.01 -15.95 17.57
N GLU A 351 7.90 -16.29 16.66
CA GLU A 351 7.75 -16.03 15.23
C GLU A 351 7.03 -17.20 14.54
N LEU A 352 5.93 -16.91 13.82
CA LEU A 352 5.00 -17.92 13.29
C LEU A 352 5.21 -18.26 11.79
N VAL A 353 6.27 -17.76 11.15
CA VAL A 353 6.46 -17.84 9.68
C VAL A 353 7.19 -19.10 9.18
N ASN A 354 7.61 -19.99 10.07
CA ASN A 354 8.58 -21.06 9.74
C ASN A 354 8.05 -22.20 8.84
N LYS A 355 6.74 -22.30 8.56
CA LYS A 355 6.17 -23.42 7.79
C LYS A 355 6.23 -23.25 6.26
N ARG A 356 6.41 -22.01 5.76
CA ARG A 356 6.41 -21.72 4.31
C ARG A 356 7.78 -21.44 3.72
N GLY A 357 8.80 -21.20 4.54
CA GLY A 357 10.11 -20.73 4.08
C GLY A 357 10.17 -19.22 3.76
N TRP A 358 9.03 -18.51 3.78
CA TRP A 358 8.89 -17.10 3.42
C TRP A 358 7.55 -16.51 3.91
N GLY A 359 7.58 -15.51 4.80
CA GLY A 359 6.41 -14.69 5.14
C GLY A 359 5.24 -15.39 5.86
N TRP A 360 4.19 -14.61 6.09
CA TRP A 360 2.89 -15.03 6.64
C TRP A 360 1.78 -14.89 5.57
N GLY A 361 0.51 -15.10 5.90
CA GLY A 361 -0.64 -14.88 4.98
C GLY A 361 -1.17 -16.15 4.27
N PRO A 362 -2.22 -16.04 3.42
CA PRO A 362 -2.84 -17.19 2.74
C PRO A 362 -1.96 -17.81 1.65
N GLU A 363 -2.23 -19.05 1.27
CA GLU A 363 -1.38 -19.82 0.34
C GLU A 363 -1.34 -19.17 -1.05
N GLY A 364 -0.17 -19.14 -1.69
CA GLY A 364 0.02 -18.53 -3.01
C GLY A 364 -0.11 -17.00 -3.03
N ILE A 365 -0.20 -16.35 -1.87
CA ILE A 365 -0.34 -14.89 -1.74
C ILE A 365 0.80 -14.33 -0.91
N ARG A 366 1.41 -13.27 -1.41
CA ARG A 366 2.35 -12.45 -0.64
C ARG A 366 1.56 -11.34 0.05
N PRO A 367 1.40 -11.34 1.38
CA PRO A 367 0.64 -10.30 2.07
C PRO A 367 1.32 -8.93 1.98
N GLY A 368 2.65 -8.88 1.98
CA GLY A 368 3.40 -7.62 2.02
C GLY A 368 3.42 -7.02 3.42
N PHE A 369 3.39 -5.69 3.52
CA PHE A 369 3.43 -4.99 4.81
C PHE A 369 2.02 -4.86 5.40
N PRO A 370 1.76 -5.34 6.62
CA PRO A 370 0.58 -4.93 7.38
C PRO A 370 0.65 -3.42 7.61
N ILE A 371 -0.31 -2.67 7.07
CA ILE A 371 -0.41 -1.25 7.40
C ILE A 371 -1.05 -1.11 8.77
N ASP A 372 -2.13 -1.83 8.98
CA ASP A 372 -2.79 -1.99 10.28
C ASP A 372 -3.24 -3.46 10.40
N PHE A 373 -3.58 -3.86 11.62
CA PHE A 373 -4.36 -5.06 11.86
C PHE A 373 -5.17 -4.83 13.13
N GLN A 374 -6.16 -5.69 13.38
CA GLN A 374 -6.88 -5.68 14.63
C GLN A 374 -7.09 -7.09 15.15
N VAL A 375 -6.91 -7.24 16.46
CA VAL A 375 -7.28 -8.45 17.19
C VAL A 375 -8.75 -8.32 17.54
N ASP A 376 -9.51 -9.40 17.38
CA ASP A 376 -10.91 -9.40 17.75
C ASP A 376 -11.04 -9.02 19.25
N PRO A 377 -11.86 -8.00 19.57
CA PRO A 377 -12.03 -7.49 20.93
C PRO A 377 -12.57 -8.54 21.92
N ARG A 378 -13.03 -9.69 21.43
CA ARG A 378 -13.66 -10.78 22.19
C ARG A 378 -12.96 -12.12 22.02
N ASN A 379 -12.07 -12.26 21.05
CA ASN A 379 -11.31 -13.48 20.81
C ASN A 379 -9.83 -13.14 20.54
N PRO A 380 -8.91 -13.45 21.46
CA PRO A 380 -7.50 -13.08 21.30
C PRO A 380 -6.79 -13.83 20.16
N TYR A 381 -7.39 -14.87 19.59
CA TYR A 381 -6.83 -15.66 18.49
C TYR A 381 -7.42 -15.33 17.12
N ARG A 382 -8.45 -14.49 17.06
CA ARG A 382 -9.01 -14.01 15.80
C ARG A 382 -8.37 -12.68 15.44
N ILE A 383 -7.73 -12.61 14.26
CA ILE A 383 -6.94 -11.45 13.83
C ILE A 383 -7.29 -11.14 12.39
N PHE A 384 -7.54 -9.87 12.10
CA PHE A 384 -7.75 -9.40 10.75
C PHE A 384 -6.68 -8.39 10.36
N VAL A 385 -6.09 -8.56 9.18
CA VAL A 385 -4.98 -7.74 8.70
C VAL A 385 -5.30 -7.11 7.35
N ASN A 386 -5.11 -5.79 7.24
CA ASN A 386 -5.11 -5.05 5.98
C ASN A 386 -3.67 -4.75 5.53
N ASN A 387 -3.44 -4.82 4.22
CA ASN A 387 -2.09 -4.94 3.69
C ASN A 387 -1.76 -3.90 2.63
N TYR A 388 -0.52 -3.42 2.66
CA TYR A 388 0.08 -2.58 1.62
C TYR A 388 0.33 -3.36 0.33
N GLY A 389 0.59 -4.66 0.45
CA GLY A 389 0.65 -5.59 -0.69
C GLY A 389 -0.73 -5.88 -1.27
N GLY A 390 -1.80 -5.57 -0.54
CA GLY A 390 -3.19 -5.70 -0.93
C GLY A 390 -3.89 -6.92 -0.35
N GLY A 391 -5.21 -6.83 -0.31
CA GLY A 391 -6.07 -7.84 0.30
C GLY A 391 -6.18 -7.72 1.81
N ASN A 392 -7.15 -8.48 2.29
CA ASN A 392 -7.57 -8.59 3.68
C ASN A 392 -7.44 -10.06 4.08
N PHE A 393 -6.77 -10.33 5.22
CA PHE A 393 -6.52 -11.69 5.68
C PHE A 393 -7.03 -11.91 7.09
N LEU A 394 -7.58 -13.10 7.31
CA LEU A 394 -8.15 -13.53 8.58
C LEU A 394 -7.39 -14.75 9.10
N SER A 395 -7.05 -14.72 10.38
CA SER A 395 -6.61 -15.88 11.15
C SER A 395 -7.60 -16.10 12.30
N GLU A 396 -7.89 -17.37 12.59
CA GLU A 396 -8.77 -17.79 13.70
C GLU A 396 -7.99 -18.57 14.79
N ASP A 397 -6.67 -18.72 14.61
CA ASP A 397 -5.78 -19.55 15.43
C ASP A 397 -4.53 -18.78 15.91
N GLY A 398 -4.63 -17.45 15.98
CA GLY A 398 -3.59 -16.59 16.52
C GLY A 398 -2.39 -16.44 15.59
N GLY A 399 -2.63 -16.41 14.28
CA GLY A 399 -1.64 -16.18 13.23
C GLY A 399 -0.92 -17.43 12.72
N GLU A 400 -1.33 -18.63 13.13
CA GLU A 400 -0.75 -19.90 12.68
C GLU A 400 -1.18 -20.25 11.25
N THR A 401 -2.44 -20.00 10.93
CA THR A 401 -3.00 -20.14 9.57
C THR A 401 -3.80 -18.91 9.17
N TRP A 402 -3.91 -18.71 7.85
CA TRP A 402 -4.49 -17.51 7.26
C TRP A 402 -5.35 -17.86 6.05
N VAL A 403 -6.50 -17.20 5.93
CA VAL A 403 -7.37 -17.26 4.76
C VAL A 403 -7.59 -15.86 4.18
N SER A 404 -7.98 -15.80 2.91
CA SER A 404 -8.44 -14.54 2.33
C SER A 404 -9.81 -14.16 2.88
N ALA A 405 -9.97 -12.87 3.19
CA ALA A 405 -11.20 -12.26 3.66
C ALA A 405 -11.52 -11.01 2.81
N SER A 406 -11.41 -11.14 1.48
CA SER A 406 -11.48 -10.02 0.52
C SER A 406 -12.68 -10.08 -0.43
N VAL A 407 -13.64 -10.98 -0.24
CA VAL A 407 -14.79 -11.09 -1.15
C VAL A 407 -15.61 -9.79 -1.13
N GLY A 408 -15.84 -9.20 -2.31
CA GLY A 408 -16.54 -7.91 -2.45
C GLY A 408 -15.68 -6.67 -2.21
N TYR A 409 -14.46 -6.84 -1.68
CA TYR A 409 -13.46 -5.78 -1.53
C TYR A 409 -12.59 -5.71 -2.79
N THR A 410 -12.58 -4.56 -3.48
CA THR A 410 -11.92 -4.46 -4.79
C THR A 410 -11.14 -3.14 -4.91
N GLY A 411 -9.88 -3.14 -4.46
CA GLY A 411 -8.91 -2.08 -4.73
C GLY A 411 -7.70 -2.57 -5.54
N ALA A 412 -7.80 -3.77 -6.13
CA ALA A 412 -6.67 -4.44 -6.77
C ALA A 412 -6.06 -3.61 -7.91
N ASP A 413 -4.78 -3.26 -7.75
CA ASP A 413 -3.97 -2.61 -8.78
C ASP A 413 -3.41 -3.67 -9.75
N LEU A 414 -4.16 -3.91 -10.82
CA LEU A 414 -3.80 -4.86 -11.87
C LEU A 414 -2.96 -4.19 -12.96
N ARG A 415 -1.88 -4.85 -13.34
CA ARG A 415 -0.93 -4.38 -14.37
C ARG A 415 -1.08 -5.09 -15.69
N ASP A 416 -1.60 -6.32 -15.66
CA ASP A 416 -1.83 -7.12 -16.86
C ASP A 416 -2.94 -8.16 -16.65
N VAL A 417 -3.58 -8.56 -17.76
CA VAL A 417 -4.62 -9.59 -17.80
C VAL A 417 -4.51 -10.42 -19.07
N PHE A 418 -4.62 -11.74 -18.92
CA PHE A 418 -4.65 -12.71 -20.00
C PHE A 418 -5.86 -13.63 -19.85
N VAL A 419 -6.61 -13.82 -20.94
CA VAL A 419 -7.73 -14.75 -21.02
C VAL A 419 -7.35 -15.89 -21.96
N PHE A 420 -7.47 -17.13 -21.50
CA PHE A 420 -7.08 -18.29 -22.30
C PHE A 420 -7.98 -18.44 -23.54
N PRO A 421 -7.43 -18.45 -24.77
CA PRO A 421 -8.24 -18.45 -25.99
C PRO A 421 -9.14 -19.68 -26.15
N THR A 422 -8.69 -20.83 -25.66
CA THR A 422 -9.41 -22.11 -25.75
C THR A 422 -10.36 -22.35 -24.57
N ASN A 423 -10.23 -21.57 -23.48
CA ASN A 423 -11.06 -21.68 -22.30
C ASN A 423 -11.16 -20.32 -21.59
N PRO A 424 -12.11 -19.44 -21.99
CA PRO A 424 -12.20 -18.09 -21.46
C PRO A 424 -12.65 -18.01 -19.99
N ALA A 425 -13.04 -19.15 -19.38
CA ALA A 425 -13.22 -19.21 -17.93
C ALA A 425 -11.89 -19.13 -17.17
N PHE A 426 -10.77 -19.40 -17.84
CA PHE A 426 -9.44 -19.31 -17.26
C PHE A 426 -8.87 -17.93 -17.55
N VAL A 427 -8.55 -17.19 -16.48
CA VAL A 427 -8.04 -15.82 -16.57
C VAL A 427 -6.85 -15.68 -15.64
N LEU A 428 -5.72 -15.25 -16.19
CA LEU A 428 -4.55 -14.88 -15.41
C LEU A 428 -4.46 -13.38 -15.31
N VAL A 429 -4.13 -12.89 -14.13
CA VAL A 429 -3.85 -11.48 -13.90
C VAL A 429 -2.58 -11.36 -13.10
N ASN A 430 -1.87 -10.26 -13.32
CA ASN A 430 -0.70 -9.92 -12.52
C ASN A 430 -0.78 -8.47 -12.13
N GLY A 431 -0.45 -8.17 -10.89
CA GLY A 431 -0.57 -6.85 -10.34
C GLY A 431 0.26 -6.67 -9.08
N ARG A 432 -0.03 -5.59 -8.36
CA ARG A 432 0.68 -5.24 -7.12
C ARG A 432 0.75 -6.41 -6.13
N SER A 433 -0.39 -7.05 -5.93
CA SER A 433 -0.61 -8.14 -4.96
C SER A 433 -0.13 -9.52 -5.46
N GLY A 434 0.53 -9.54 -6.61
CA GLY A 434 1.06 -10.74 -7.24
C GLY A 434 0.16 -11.30 -8.35
N PRO A 435 0.47 -12.51 -8.83
CA PRO A 435 -0.29 -13.20 -9.86
C PRO A 435 -1.49 -13.95 -9.27
N PHE A 436 -2.60 -13.92 -10.00
CA PHE A 436 -3.82 -14.66 -9.66
C PHE A 436 -4.37 -15.39 -10.87
N LEU A 437 -5.01 -16.53 -10.61
CA LEU A 437 -5.74 -17.31 -11.60
C LEU A 437 -7.22 -17.35 -11.21
N SER A 438 -8.09 -17.20 -12.20
CA SER A 438 -9.51 -17.55 -12.11
C SER A 438 -9.78 -18.74 -13.02
N ARG A 439 -10.72 -19.60 -12.62
CA ARG A 439 -11.16 -20.79 -13.37
C ARG A 439 -12.64 -20.75 -13.76
N ASP A 440 -13.32 -19.65 -13.45
CA ASP A 440 -14.76 -19.46 -13.63
C ASP A 440 -15.11 -18.09 -14.26
N GLY A 441 -14.17 -17.53 -15.03
CA GLY A 441 -14.37 -16.31 -15.80
C GLY A 441 -14.21 -15.04 -14.97
N GLY A 442 -13.50 -15.10 -13.85
CA GLY A 442 -13.15 -13.96 -13.00
C GLY A 442 -14.04 -13.77 -11.78
N VAL A 443 -14.90 -14.74 -11.45
CA VAL A 443 -15.78 -14.67 -10.27
C VAL A 443 -15.01 -15.04 -9.00
N ASN A 444 -14.18 -16.09 -9.06
CA ASN A 444 -13.29 -16.50 -7.99
C ASN A 444 -11.82 -16.45 -8.43
N TRP A 445 -10.93 -16.17 -7.49
CA TRP A 445 -9.50 -16.00 -7.73
C TRP A 445 -8.65 -16.76 -6.72
N GLU A 446 -7.63 -17.44 -7.20
CA GLU A 446 -6.59 -18.09 -6.40
C GLU A 446 -5.25 -17.37 -6.59
N GLY A 447 -4.51 -17.16 -5.51
CA GLY A 447 -3.13 -16.67 -5.59
C GLY A 447 -2.22 -17.80 -6.07
N ILE A 448 -1.37 -17.50 -7.05
CA ILE A 448 -0.48 -18.51 -7.67
C ILE A 448 1.00 -18.15 -7.51
N ASN A 449 1.36 -17.40 -6.47
CA ASN A 449 2.77 -17.12 -6.22
C ASN A 449 3.55 -18.43 -5.99
N PRO A 450 4.75 -18.60 -6.57
CA PRO A 450 5.53 -19.82 -6.41
C PRO A 450 6.05 -19.96 -4.97
N LEU A 451 5.53 -20.93 -4.21
CA LEU A 451 5.83 -21.09 -2.77
C LEU A 451 7.30 -21.37 -2.46
N ASP A 452 8.00 -22.11 -3.31
CA ASP A 452 9.42 -22.48 -3.11
C ASP A 452 10.40 -21.45 -3.70
N LEU A 453 9.91 -20.36 -4.29
CA LEU A 453 10.73 -19.30 -4.87
C LEU A 453 10.53 -17.98 -4.11
N ARG A 454 11.05 -16.87 -4.63
CA ARG A 454 10.85 -15.53 -4.06
C ARG A 454 9.57 -14.89 -4.60
N PRO A 455 8.74 -14.19 -3.80
CA PRO A 455 7.38 -13.91 -4.22
C PRO A 455 7.42 -12.73 -5.15
N ILE A 456 6.56 -12.74 -6.16
CA ILE A 456 6.37 -11.57 -7.01
C ILE A 456 5.70 -10.50 -6.13
N ALA A 457 6.49 -9.53 -5.66
CA ALA A 457 5.95 -8.22 -5.32
C ALA A 457 5.82 -7.43 -6.60
N GLU A 458 4.75 -6.63 -6.70
CA GLU A 458 4.62 -5.64 -7.77
C GLU A 458 4.72 -6.32 -9.14
N GLY A 459 3.82 -7.27 -9.41
CA GLY A 459 3.76 -7.98 -10.68
C GLY A 459 3.53 -7.05 -11.86
N ALA A 460 4.22 -7.31 -12.97
CA ALA A 460 4.21 -6.42 -14.13
C ALA A 460 3.44 -7.00 -15.33
N ARG A 461 3.77 -8.23 -15.73
CA ARG A 461 3.25 -8.84 -16.96
C ARG A 461 2.84 -10.30 -16.75
N VAL A 462 1.85 -10.71 -17.54
CA VAL A 462 1.55 -12.11 -17.85
C VAL A 462 1.68 -12.26 -19.35
N VAL A 463 2.56 -13.14 -19.81
CA VAL A 463 2.61 -13.49 -21.24
C VAL A 463 2.52 -14.98 -21.42
N VAL A 464 1.83 -15.38 -22.47
CA VAL A 464 1.59 -16.79 -22.81
C VAL A 464 2.12 -17.04 -24.20
N ASP A 465 2.77 -18.18 -24.39
CA ASP A 465 3.25 -18.62 -25.69
C ASP A 465 2.06 -18.76 -26.66
N PRO A 466 2.06 -18.05 -27.81
CA PRO A 466 0.96 -18.10 -28.77
C PRO A 466 0.74 -19.49 -29.40
N SER A 467 1.73 -20.38 -29.33
CA SER A 467 1.69 -21.74 -29.86
C SER A 467 1.36 -22.80 -28.81
N ASN A 468 1.54 -22.49 -27.52
CA ASN A 468 1.29 -23.39 -26.41
C ASN A 468 0.75 -22.62 -25.18
N PRO A 469 -0.58 -22.63 -24.93
CA PRO A 469 -1.15 -21.89 -23.81
C PRO A 469 -0.71 -22.39 -22.42
N GLU A 470 -0.09 -23.57 -22.32
CA GLU A 470 0.47 -24.09 -21.07
C GLU A 470 1.83 -23.46 -20.73
N HIS A 471 2.48 -22.78 -21.68
CA HIS A 471 3.77 -22.12 -21.48
C HIS A 471 3.57 -20.62 -21.20
N ILE A 472 3.89 -20.22 -19.97
CA ILE A 472 3.50 -18.93 -19.39
C ILE A 472 4.71 -18.30 -18.71
N LEU A 473 4.88 -16.98 -18.90
CA LEU A 473 5.84 -16.18 -18.14
C LEU A 473 5.13 -15.13 -17.30
N LEU A 474 5.60 -14.98 -16.07
CA LEU A 474 5.25 -13.90 -15.16
C LEU A 474 6.49 -13.08 -14.84
N SER A 475 6.36 -11.76 -14.81
CA SER A 475 7.45 -10.90 -14.34
C SER A 475 7.09 -10.06 -13.13
N SER A 476 8.11 -9.74 -12.34
CA SER A 476 8.06 -8.66 -11.35
C SER A 476 8.56 -7.35 -11.95
N SER A 477 7.87 -6.28 -11.62
CA SER A 477 8.30 -4.91 -11.89
C SER A 477 9.50 -4.51 -11.02
N HIS A 478 9.77 -5.24 -9.93
CA HIS A 478 10.88 -5.04 -9.02
C HIS A 478 11.91 -6.18 -9.23
N GLN A 479 13.21 -5.86 -9.23
CA GLN A 479 14.29 -6.85 -9.13
C GLN A 479 14.46 -7.83 -10.32
N GLY A 480 13.64 -7.69 -11.37
CA GLY A 480 13.88 -8.34 -12.66
C GLY A 480 13.66 -9.85 -12.69
N TRP A 481 12.92 -10.40 -11.71
CA TRP A 481 12.56 -11.83 -11.76
C TRP A 481 11.52 -12.09 -12.83
N THR A 482 11.78 -13.14 -13.59
CA THR A 482 10.80 -13.75 -14.49
C THR A 482 10.66 -15.21 -14.12
N PHE A 483 9.42 -15.62 -13.94
CA PHE A 483 9.03 -16.99 -13.62
C PHE A 483 8.36 -17.62 -14.82
N GLU A 484 8.60 -18.90 -15.01
CA GLU A 484 8.11 -19.68 -16.14
C GLU A 484 7.33 -20.89 -15.64
N SER A 485 6.18 -21.12 -16.26
CA SER A 485 5.41 -22.34 -16.13
C SER A 485 5.30 -22.99 -17.51
N THR A 486 5.35 -24.32 -17.55
CA THR A 486 5.17 -25.12 -18.78
C THR A 486 3.98 -26.07 -18.70
N ASP A 487 3.17 -25.91 -17.66
CA ASP A 487 2.02 -26.75 -17.31
C ASP A 487 0.79 -25.93 -16.90
N GLY A 488 0.63 -24.75 -17.50
CA GLY A 488 -0.59 -23.95 -17.37
C GLY A 488 -0.68 -23.18 -16.05
N GLY A 489 0.46 -22.90 -15.41
CA GLY A 489 0.55 -22.17 -14.16
C GLY A 489 0.44 -23.04 -12.90
N LEU A 490 0.51 -24.37 -13.04
CA LEU A 490 0.47 -25.30 -11.89
C LEU A 490 1.82 -25.34 -11.17
N ASN A 491 2.93 -25.38 -11.91
CA ASN A 491 4.28 -25.31 -11.39
C ASN A 491 5.04 -24.14 -12.01
N TRP A 492 5.94 -23.54 -11.21
CA TRP A 492 6.70 -22.36 -11.59
C TRP A 492 8.19 -22.54 -11.31
N TYR A 493 8.99 -22.07 -12.25
CA TYR A 493 10.45 -22.11 -12.19
C TYR A 493 11.00 -20.69 -12.34
N LEU A 494 12.09 -20.38 -11.66
CA LEU A 494 12.81 -19.13 -11.91
C LEU A 494 13.49 -19.23 -13.28
N ALA A 495 13.00 -18.50 -14.28
CA ALA A 495 13.59 -18.47 -15.61
C ALA A 495 14.83 -17.56 -15.65
N THR A 496 14.72 -16.37 -15.06
CA THR A 496 15.85 -15.44 -14.91
C THR A 496 15.69 -14.57 -13.67
N ASN A 497 16.82 -14.20 -13.09
CA ASN A 497 16.96 -13.12 -12.13
C ASN A 497 17.97 -12.10 -12.67
N TYR A 498 17.46 -11.11 -13.39
CA TYR A 498 18.28 -10.18 -14.17
C TYR A 498 19.18 -9.28 -13.30
N GLU A 499 18.90 -9.11 -11.98
CA GLU A 499 19.81 -8.42 -11.05
C GLU A 499 21.20 -9.08 -10.99
N ASN A 500 21.27 -10.41 -11.01
CA ASN A 500 22.54 -11.14 -10.96
C ASN A 500 23.30 -11.09 -12.30
N GLU A 501 22.57 -11.02 -13.40
CA GLU A 501 23.13 -10.94 -14.75
C GLU A 501 23.67 -9.54 -15.06
N LEU A 502 23.04 -8.48 -14.53
CA LEU A 502 23.45 -7.09 -14.65
C LEU A 502 24.80 -6.75 -13.98
N ASN A 503 25.20 -7.48 -12.93
CA ASN A 503 26.53 -7.31 -12.32
C ASN A 503 27.67 -7.55 -13.31
N ASN A 504 27.40 -8.24 -14.43
CA ASN A 504 28.37 -8.55 -15.48
C ASN A 504 28.23 -7.65 -16.73
N LEU A 505 27.29 -6.71 -16.74
CA LEU A 505 27.10 -5.78 -17.86
C LEU A 505 27.85 -4.46 -17.61
N PRO A 506 28.50 -3.86 -18.63
CA PRO A 506 29.28 -2.64 -18.50
C PRO A 506 28.39 -1.38 -18.46
N VAL A 507 27.27 -1.44 -17.73
CA VAL A 507 26.32 -0.34 -17.60
C VAL A 507 26.58 0.37 -16.27
N LEU A 508 27.02 1.63 -16.34
CA LEU A 508 27.48 2.46 -15.20
C LEU A 508 26.40 2.78 -14.13
N TYR A 509 25.19 2.22 -14.23
CA TYR A 509 24.02 2.61 -13.41
C TYR A 509 23.27 1.42 -12.79
N THR A 510 23.93 0.27 -12.61
CA THR A 510 23.32 -0.96 -12.08
C THR A 510 23.08 -0.98 -10.55
N GLY A 511 23.47 0.05 -9.80
CA GLY A 511 23.09 0.17 -8.38
C GLY A 511 21.67 0.71 -8.21
N ASP A 512 20.92 0.23 -7.20
CA ASP A 512 19.63 0.67 -6.58
C ASP A 512 18.51 1.27 -7.48
N LYS A 513 18.68 1.32 -8.81
CA LYS A 513 17.90 2.14 -9.74
C LYS A 513 17.26 1.34 -10.87
N PHE A 514 17.35 0.02 -10.84
CA PHE A 514 16.75 -0.87 -11.84
C PHE A 514 15.33 -1.29 -11.42
N GLN A 515 14.34 -1.10 -12.29
CA GLN A 515 12.95 -1.51 -12.07
C GLN A 515 12.55 -2.64 -13.02
N GLY A 516 13.07 -3.84 -12.73
CA GLY A 516 12.61 -5.12 -13.25
C GLY A 516 12.14 -5.18 -14.70
N VAL A 517 11.27 -6.15 -15.01
CA VAL A 517 10.76 -6.34 -16.37
C VAL A 517 9.38 -5.71 -16.46
N GLN A 518 9.24 -4.67 -17.29
CA GLN A 518 8.02 -3.88 -17.48
C GLN A 518 7.25 -4.27 -18.74
N ALA A 519 7.86 -5.04 -19.64
CA ALA A 519 7.23 -5.57 -20.84
C ALA A 519 7.85 -6.92 -21.16
N LEU A 520 7.02 -7.88 -21.58
CA LEU A 520 7.44 -9.18 -22.09
C LEU A 520 6.65 -9.47 -23.35
N ALA A 521 7.24 -10.22 -24.28
CA ALA A 521 6.54 -10.79 -25.42
C ALA A 521 7.31 -11.99 -25.97
N PHE A 522 6.59 -13.07 -26.27
CA PHE A 522 7.12 -14.15 -27.11
C PHE A 522 7.26 -13.68 -28.56
N ALA A 523 8.30 -14.13 -29.25
CA ALA A 523 8.41 -13.94 -30.69
C ALA A 523 7.31 -14.78 -31.38
N PRO A 524 6.45 -14.20 -32.23
CA PRO A 524 5.35 -14.94 -32.85
C PRO A 524 5.80 -16.13 -33.72
N SER A 525 7.04 -16.11 -34.20
CA SER A 525 7.62 -17.13 -35.08
C SER A 525 8.48 -18.18 -34.37
N ASP A 526 8.85 -17.95 -33.11
CA ASP A 526 9.69 -18.87 -32.33
C ASP A 526 9.40 -18.71 -30.83
N PRO A 527 8.68 -19.66 -30.21
CA PRO A 527 8.32 -19.58 -28.80
C PRO A 527 9.52 -19.71 -27.84
N ASN A 528 10.71 -20.10 -28.33
CA ASN A 528 11.92 -20.11 -27.52
C ASN A 528 12.59 -18.74 -27.42
N LEU A 529 12.09 -17.74 -28.14
CA LEU A 529 12.63 -16.38 -28.15
C LEU A 529 11.66 -15.42 -27.46
N VAL A 530 12.13 -14.77 -26.40
CA VAL A 530 11.36 -13.80 -25.61
C VAL A 530 12.06 -12.44 -25.63
N TYR A 531 11.29 -11.39 -25.87
CA TYR A 531 11.76 -10.01 -25.78
C TYR A 531 11.30 -9.41 -24.44
N ALA A 532 12.20 -8.73 -23.75
CA ALA A 532 11.94 -8.06 -22.48
C ALA A 532 12.27 -6.57 -22.56
N GLY A 533 11.37 -5.73 -22.07
CA GLY A 533 11.59 -4.31 -21.83
C GLY A 533 11.76 -4.04 -20.34
N PHE A 534 12.80 -3.32 -19.97
CA PHE A 534 13.16 -3.07 -18.57
C PHE A 534 12.86 -1.63 -18.16
N GLY A 535 12.46 -1.45 -16.90
CA GLY A 535 12.28 -0.13 -16.30
C GLY A 535 13.54 0.34 -15.58
N LEU A 536 13.72 1.66 -15.49
CA LEU A 536 14.64 2.29 -14.53
C LEU A 536 13.80 3.10 -13.55
N TRP A 537 14.21 3.13 -12.27
CA TRP A 537 13.58 3.92 -11.21
C TRP A 537 13.47 5.38 -11.68
N ARG A 538 12.36 6.06 -11.35
CA ARG A 538 12.15 7.48 -11.70
C ARG A 538 13.39 8.27 -11.29
N ILE A 539 14.23 8.61 -12.26
CA ILE A 539 15.23 9.64 -12.06
C ILE A 539 14.40 10.90 -11.87
N GLY A 540 14.34 11.44 -10.65
CA GLY A 540 13.50 12.59 -10.33
C GLY A 540 13.79 13.72 -11.31
N LYS A 541 12.91 13.89 -12.31
CA LYS A 541 12.78 14.94 -13.36
C LYS A 541 14.04 15.66 -13.89
N SER A 542 15.25 15.19 -13.62
CA SER A 542 16.51 15.87 -13.92
C SER A 542 17.49 15.04 -14.76
N ALA A 543 17.15 13.79 -15.11
CA ALA A 543 17.90 13.10 -16.16
C ALA A 543 17.55 13.69 -17.52
N ASN A 544 18.55 14.30 -18.14
CA ASN A 544 18.55 14.68 -19.54
C ASN A 544 18.21 13.44 -20.42
N PRO A 545 17.14 13.48 -21.23
CA PRO A 545 16.76 12.37 -22.11
C PRO A 545 17.83 11.97 -23.12
N ASN A 546 18.80 12.86 -23.39
CA ASN A 546 19.91 12.60 -24.32
C ASN A 546 21.09 11.85 -23.68
N GLN A 547 20.94 11.38 -22.43
CA GLN A 547 21.90 10.50 -21.74
C GLN A 547 21.33 9.10 -21.44
N LEU A 548 20.15 8.79 -21.97
CA LEU A 548 19.61 7.44 -22.14
C LEU A 548 19.85 7.01 -23.60
#